data_AF-A0A651F7P7-F1
#
_entry.id   AF-A0A651F7P7-F1
#
_cell.length_a   1.000
_cell.length_b   1.000
_cell.length_c   1.000
_cell.angle_alpha   90.00
_cell.angle_beta   90.00
_cell.angle_gamma   90.00
#
_symmetry.space_group_name_H-M   'P 1'
#
loop_
_entity.id
_entity.type
_entity.pdbx_description
1 polymer ?
#
loop_
_entity_poly.entity_id
_entity_poly.type
_entity_poly.pdbx_seq_one_letter_code
_entity_poly.pdbx_strand_id
1 'polypeptide(L)'
;MKRYCLHVEGDFACFTRPEMKVERVSYDVITPSAARAIFEAVLWKPAIAWTVHKIEVLKPVRWFSVRRNEVGSKIPVRNIQAAMSGGNAVLAMNIEDDRQQRAGLILRDVAYRLYASFKMTEQAGAADNITKFDEMFVRRATQGQSFHQPYLGCREFPCSFQLVENAENEAPPIDETRDLGWMLYDMDYS
;
A
#
# COMPACT_ATOMS: atom_id res chain seq x y z
N MET A 1 -8.43 13.51 19.08
CA MET A 1 -8.67 12.29 18.27
C MET A 1 -7.73 11.20 18.74
N LYS A 2 -8.24 9.98 18.97
CA LYS A 2 -7.41 8.83 19.31
C LYS A 2 -6.47 8.51 18.15
N ARG A 3 -5.20 8.28 18.45
CA ARG A 3 -4.20 7.85 17.46
C ARG A 3 -3.94 6.36 17.65
N TYR A 4 -3.81 5.66 16.54
CA TYR A 4 -3.45 4.26 16.46
C TYR A 4 -2.03 4.13 15.95
N CYS A 5 -1.35 3.10 16.41
CA CYS A 5 0.02 2.80 16.05
C CYS A 5 0.10 1.37 15.54
N LEU A 6 0.59 1.16 14.32
CA LEU A 6 0.83 -0.16 13.76
C LEU A 6 2.34 -0.35 13.54
N HIS A 7 2.89 -1.44 14.06
CA HIS A 7 4.15 -1.99 13.58
C HIS A 7 3.84 -2.75 12.29
N VAL A 8 4.59 -2.49 11.22
CA VAL A 8 4.45 -3.17 9.93
C VAL A 8 5.81 -3.58 9.41
N GLU A 9 5.98 -4.83 9.00
CA GLU A 9 7.23 -5.31 8.40
C GLU A 9 6.99 -6.26 7.22
N GLY A 10 8.00 -6.41 6.38
CA GLY A 10 7.96 -7.32 5.24
C GLY A 10 9.33 -7.52 4.61
N ASP A 11 9.49 -8.65 3.92
CA ASP A 11 10.77 -9.02 3.29
C ASP A 11 11.14 -8.09 2.14
N PHE A 12 10.14 -7.56 1.45
CA PHE A 12 10.29 -6.68 0.29
C PHE A 12 9.23 -5.59 0.27
N ALA A 13 9.53 -4.47 -0.39
CA ALA A 13 8.56 -3.41 -0.63
C ALA A 13 8.86 -2.64 -1.91
N CYS A 14 7.83 -2.13 -2.59
CA CYS A 14 8.01 -1.27 -3.75
C CYS A 14 6.97 -0.15 -3.78
N PHE A 15 7.33 1.00 -3.24
CA PHE A 15 6.54 2.23 -3.28
C PHE A 15 6.91 2.99 -4.55
N THR A 16 6.36 2.55 -5.68
CA THR A 16 6.82 2.98 -7.02
C THR A 16 6.79 4.49 -7.20
N ARG A 17 7.93 5.07 -7.58
CA ARG A 17 8.06 6.46 -7.99
C ARG A 17 7.26 6.72 -9.28
N PRO A 18 6.42 7.77 -9.35
CA PRO A 18 5.55 8.01 -10.48
C PRO A 18 6.30 8.28 -11.79
N GLU A 19 7.52 8.80 -11.73
CA GLU A 19 8.41 9.07 -12.86
C GLU A 19 9.04 7.79 -13.46
N MET A 20 9.14 6.71 -12.68
CA MET A 20 9.80 5.45 -13.05
C MET A 20 8.83 4.27 -12.94
N LYS A 21 7.79 4.28 -13.78
CA LYS A 21 6.74 3.24 -13.78
C LYS A 21 7.06 2.02 -14.64
N VAL A 22 7.86 2.20 -15.69
CA VAL A 22 8.22 1.09 -16.62
C VAL A 22 9.28 0.19 -15.99
N GLU A 23 10.36 0.78 -15.49
CA GLU A 23 11.32 0.13 -14.61
C GLU A 23 11.03 0.61 -13.20
N ARG A 24 10.43 -0.26 -12.38
CA ARG A 24 9.87 0.15 -11.10
C ARG A 24 10.99 0.49 -10.13
N VAL A 25 11.09 1.76 -9.75
CA VAL A 25 11.99 2.19 -8.69
C VAL A 25 11.16 2.61 -7.49
N SER A 26 11.44 2.01 -6.34
CA SER A 26 10.76 2.37 -5.10
C SER A 26 11.24 3.75 -4.59
N TYR A 27 10.37 4.44 -3.85
CA TYR A 27 10.84 5.40 -2.85
C TYR A 27 11.64 4.68 -1.77
N ASP A 28 12.49 5.43 -1.09
CA ASP A 28 13.34 4.96 0.01
C ASP A 28 12.54 4.47 1.23
N VAL A 29 11.34 5.01 1.42
CA VAL A 29 10.44 4.69 2.53
C VAL A 29 8.99 4.63 2.05
N ILE A 30 8.11 4.07 2.89
CA ILE A 30 6.67 4.01 2.62
C ILE A 30 6.06 5.41 2.46
N THR A 31 5.18 5.56 1.46
CA THR A 31 4.44 6.81 1.25
C THR A 31 3.24 6.91 2.21
N PRO A 32 2.78 8.12 2.57
CA PRO A 32 1.56 8.28 3.38
C PRO A 32 0.34 7.59 2.75
N SER A 33 0.20 7.63 1.43
CA SER A 33 -0.82 6.89 0.67
C SER A 33 -0.77 5.38 0.94
N ALA A 34 0.41 4.76 0.85
CA ALA A 34 0.58 3.34 1.10
C ALA A 34 0.37 2.99 2.58
N ALA A 35 0.81 3.86 3.49
CA ALA A 35 0.55 3.71 4.92
C ALA A 35 -0.95 3.75 5.24
N ARG A 36 -1.70 4.69 4.65
CA ARG A 36 -3.16 4.78 4.77
C ARG A 36 -3.84 3.48 4.31
N ALA A 37 -3.41 2.94 3.16
CA ALA A 37 -3.97 1.70 2.63
C ALA A 37 -3.80 0.50 3.58
N ILE A 38 -2.74 0.46 4.40
CA ILE A 38 -2.57 -0.59 5.42
C ILE A 38 -3.63 -0.48 6.52
N PHE A 39 -3.91 0.73 7.02
CA PHE A 39 -5.01 0.93 7.98
C PHE A 39 -6.37 0.55 7.37
N GLU A 40 -6.59 0.90 6.10
CA GLU A 40 -7.81 0.54 5.36
C GLU A 40 -7.96 -0.97 5.14
N ALA A 41 -6.85 -1.68 4.91
CA ALA A 41 -6.83 -3.13 4.80
C ALA A 41 -7.32 -3.79 6.10
N VAL A 42 -6.97 -3.24 7.27
CA VAL A 42 -7.48 -3.70 8.58
C VAL A 42 -8.95 -3.34 8.74
N LEU A 43 -9.28 -2.06 8.55
CA LEU A 43 -10.64 -1.57 8.59
C LEU A 43 -10.86 -0.36 7.66
N TRP A 44 -11.77 -0.55 6.71
CA TRP A 44 -12.33 0.53 5.93
C TRP A 44 -13.85 0.43 5.84
N LYS A 45 -14.51 1.59 5.91
CA LYS A 45 -15.92 1.81 5.60
C LYS A 45 -16.07 3.19 4.98
N PRO A 46 -17.06 3.43 4.11
CA PRO A 46 -17.31 4.76 3.56
C PRO A 46 -17.54 5.84 4.64
N ALA A 47 -18.06 5.43 5.80
CA ALA A 47 -18.30 6.27 6.97
C ALA A 47 -17.04 6.80 7.67
N ILE A 48 -15.84 6.28 7.36
CA ILE A 48 -14.58 6.70 7.98
C ILE A 48 -13.50 7.01 6.95
N ALA A 49 -12.64 7.97 7.27
CA ALA A 49 -11.47 8.31 6.47
C ALA A 49 -10.22 8.37 7.36
N TRP A 50 -9.18 7.63 6.97
CA TRP A 50 -7.91 7.55 7.69
C TRP A 50 -6.99 8.71 7.32
N THR A 51 -6.19 9.17 8.29
CA THR A 51 -5.16 10.20 8.12
C THR A 51 -3.90 9.76 8.84
N VAL A 52 -2.81 9.66 8.09
CA VAL A 52 -1.48 9.32 8.60
C VAL A 52 -0.83 10.58 9.15
N HIS A 53 -0.25 10.49 10.34
CA HIS A 53 0.37 11.63 11.05
C HIS A 53 1.88 11.52 11.14
N LYS A 54 2.40 10.29 11.26
CA LYS A 54 3.82 10.03 11.45
C LYS A 54 4.17 8.65 10.90
N ILE A 55 5.35 8.55 10.31
CA ILE A 55 5.96 7.30 9.86
C ILE A 55 7.35 7.26 10.50
N GLU A 56 7.61 6.21 11.26
CA GLU A 56 8.91 5.92 11.83
C GLU A 56 9.54 4.76 11.04
N VAL A 57 10.79 4.93 10.64
CA VAL A 57 11.56 3.91 9.93
C VAL A 57 12.34 3.10 10.97
N LEU A 58 12.14 1.79 11.01
CA LEU A 58 12.73 0.92 12.04
C LEU A 58 13.95 0.15 11.54
N LYS A 59 14.11 0.01 10.22
CA LYS A 59 15.24 -0.69 9.58
C LYS A 59 15.93 0.22 8.55
N PRO A 60 17.27 0.14 8.41
CA PRO A 60 17.99 0.91 7.40
C PRO A 60 17.51 0.60 5.98
N VAL A 61 17.57 1.59 5.09
CA VAL A 61 17.17 1.39 3.69
C VAL A 61 18.14 0.45 2.99
N ARG A 62 17.59 -0.66 2.48
CA ARG A 62 18.33 -1.68 1.74
C ARG A 62 17.64 -1.93 0.41
N TRP A 63 18.41 -1.84 -0.66
CA TRP A 63 17.93 -2.06 -2.01
C TRP A 63 18.10 -3.53 -2.44
N PHE A 64 17.22 -3.97 -3.33
CA PHE A 64 17.27 -5.26 -3.99
C PHE A 64 16.86 -5.07 -5.46
N SER A 65 17.63 -5.68 -6.37
CA SER A 65 17.30 -5.68 -7.79
C SER A 65 16.58 -6.96 -8.15
N VAL A 66 15.43 -6.84 -8.80
CA VAL A 66 14.66 -7.97 -9.32
C VAL A 66 14.33 -7.75 -10.78
N ARG A 67 14.33 -8.80 -11.59
CA ARG A 67 13.86 -8.76 -12.97
C ARG A 67 12.70 -9.73 -13.15
N ARG A 68 11.63 -9.28 -13.78
CA ARG A 68 10.41 -10.06 -13.98
C ARG A 68 10.00 -10.05 -15.44
N ASN A 69 9.42 -11.17 -15.86
CA ASN A 69 8.69 -11.24 -17.11
C ASN A 69 7.27 -10.73 -16.85
N GLU A 70 6.94 -9.56 -17.37
CA GLU A 70 5.60 -8.98 -17.33
C GLU A 70 4.98 -8.97 -18.74
N VAL A 71 3.66 -8.82 -18.82
CA VAL A 71 2.96 -8.60 -20.09
C VAL A 71 3.32 -7.21 -20.64
N GLY A 72 3.73 -7.17 -21.91
CA GLY A 72 4.26 -5.97 -22.57
C GLY A 72 3.19 -4.93 -22.88
N SER A 73 2.06 -5.34 -23.45
CA SER A 73 1.02 -4.44 -23.94
C SER A 73 -0.37 -4.79 -23.41
N LYS A 74 -1.36 -3.96 -23.78
CA LYS A 74 -2.79 -4.22 -23.56
C LYS A 74 -3.44 -4.46 -24.91
N ILE A 75 -4.47 -5.29 -24.96
CA ILE A 75 -5.24 -5.52 -26.19
C ILE A 75 -5.78 -4.17 -26.69
N PRO A 76 -5.51 -3.77 -27.95
CA PRO A 76 -6.00 -2.51 -28.49
C PRO A 76 -7.53 -2.43 -28.50
N VAL A 77 -8.08 -1.26 -28.17
CA VAL A 77 -9.54 -1.01 -28.10
C VAL A 77 -10.26 -1.39 -29.39
N ARG A 78 -9.64 -1.16 -30.55
CA ARG A 78 -10.21 -1.53 -31.86
C ARG A 78 -10.52 -3.03 -31.99
N ASN A 79 -9.67 -3.88 -31.40
CA ASN A 79 -9.85 -5.33 -31.46
C ASN A 79 -11.03 -5.75 -30.57
N ILE A 80 -11.21 -5.06 -29.44
CA ILE A 80 -12.36 -5.22 -28.54
C ILE A 80 -13.65 -4.83 -29.27
N GLN A 81 -13.68 -3.67 -29.93
CA GLN A 81 -14.83 -3.21 -30.70
C GLN A 81 -15.20 -4.18 -31.82
N ALA A 82 -14.22 -4.69 -32.56
CA ALA A 82 -14.44 -5.66 -33.63
C ALA A 82 -15.05 -6.96 -33.11
N ALA A 83 -14.57 -7.48 -31.97
CA ALA A 83 -15.16 -8.66 -31.33
C ALA A 83 -16.59 -8.39 -30.85
N MET A 84 -16.85 -7.23 -30.24
CA MET A 84 -18.19 -6.84 -29.77
C MET A 84 -19.21 -6.74 -30.90
N SER A 85 -18.79 -6.32 -32.10
CA SER A 85 -19.65 -6.24 -33.29
C SER A 85 -19.85 -7.57 -34.02
N GLY A 86 -19.46 -8.70 -33.41
CA GLY A 86 -19.61 -10.04 -34.00
C GLY A 86 -18.51 -10.42 -34.98
N GLY A 87 -17.42 -9.64 -35.03
CA GLY A 87 -16.23 -9.99 -35.81
C GLY A 87 -15.45 -11.13 -35.15
N ASN A 88 -14.76 -11.92 -35.98
CA ASN A 88 -13.91 -13.02 -35.50
C ASN A 88 -12.56 -12.47 -34.98
N ALA A 89 -12.60 -11.78 -33.84
CA ALA A 89 -11.42 -11.22 -33.19
C ALA A 89 -11.12 -11.98 -31.88
N VAL A 90 -9.90 -12.50 -31.75
CA VAL A 90 -9.45 -13.21 -30.54
C VAL A 90 -9.14 -12.19 -29.45
N LEU A 91 -9.93 -12.19 -28.37
CA LEU A 91 -9.71 -11.38 -27.17
C LEU A 91 -8.82 -12.12 -26.16
N ALA A 92 -7.67 -12.58 -26.63
CA ALA A 92 -6.66 -13.20 -25.79
C ALA A 92 -5.29 -12.63 -26.16
N MET A 93 -4.41 -12.58 -25.18
CA MET A 93 -3.01 -12.25 -25.37
C MET A 93 -2.19 -13.40 -24.82
N ASN A 94 -1.28 -13.91 -25.64
CA ASN A 94 -0.32 -14.91 -25.21
C ASN A 94 0.92 -14.19 -24.69
N ILE A 95 1.29 -14.48 -23.45
CA ILE A 95 2.44 -13.82 -22.82
C ILE A 95 3.75 -14.15 -23.52
N GLU A 96 3.89 -15.31 -24.16
CA GLU A 96 5.12 -15.67 -24.89
C GLU A 96 5.35 -14.77 -26.12
N ASP A 97 4.27 -14.25 -26.72
CA ASP A 97 4.33 -13.39 -27.91
C ASP A 97 4.49 -11.90 -27.56
N ASP A 98 4.18 -11.50 -26.31
CA ASP A 98 4.22 -10.11 -25.83
C ASP A 98 4.82 -10.02 -24.41
N ARG A 99 6.00 -10.63 -24.25
CA ARG A 99 6.75 -10.63 -22.99
C ARG A 99 7.68 -9.43 -22.92
N GLN A 100 7.60 -8.68 -21.82
CA GLN A 100 8.57 -7.63 -21.50
C GLN A 100 9.32 -7.96 -20.21
N GLN A 101 10.65 -7.89 -20.26
CA GLN A 101 11.47 -7.97 -19.04
C GLN A 101 11.55 -6.60 -18.39
N ARG A 102 10.99 -6.47 -17.20
CA ARG A 102 11.05 -5.23 -16.41
C ARG A 102 11.96 -5.42 -15.23
N ALA A 103 12.92 -4.51 -15.10
CA ALA A 103 13.75 -4.41 -13.92
C ALA A 103 13.01 -3.62 -12.83
N GLY A 104 13.19 -4.03 -11.60
CA GLY A 104 12.71 -3.34 -10.40
C GLY A 104 13.86 -3.11 -9.44
N LEU A 105 13.97 -1.88 -8.93
CA LEU A 105 14.82 -1.53 -7.80
C LEU A 105 13.89 -1.34 -6.58
N ILE A 106 13.78 -2.40 -5.79
CA ILE A 106 12.84 -2.51 -4.67
C ILE A 106 13.59 -2.43 -3.35
N LEU A 107 12.84 -2.25 -2.26
CA LEU A 107 13.37 -2.33 -0.91
C LEU A 107 13.35 -3.78 -0.42
N ARG A 108 14.25 -4.12 0.49
CA ARG A 108 14.27 -5.40 1.21
C ARG A 108 14.40 -5.20 2.72
N ASP A 109 13.87 -6.14 3.49
CA ASP A 109 13.95 -6.18 4.95
C ASP A 109 13.51 -4.85 5.58
N VAL A 110 12.26 -4.47 5.33
CA VAL A 110 11.70 -3.18 5.76
C VAL A 110 10.83 -3.36 6.99
N ALA A 111 10.86 -2.36 7.87
CA ALA A 111 9.95 -2.26 9.00
C ALA A 111 9.65 -0.80 9.31
N TYR A 112 8.39 -0.53 9.65
CA TYR A 112 7.88 0.80 9.91
C TYR A 112 6.97 0.79 11.13
N ARG A 113 6.92 1.93 11.84
CA ARG A 113 5.88 2.21 12.81
C ARG A 113 5.01 3.36 12.30
N LEU A 114 3.74 3.07 12.05
CA LEU A 114 2.81 3.94 11.36
C LEU A 114 1.79 4.51 12.36
N TYR A 115 1.60 5.82 12.34
CA TYR A 115 0.67 6.50 13.23
C TYR A 115 -0.46 7.11 12.42
N ALA A 116 -1.70 6.75 12.73
CA ALA A 116 -2.87 7.29 12.05
C ALA A 116 -4.06 7.51 13.00
N SER A 117 -5.01 8.32 12.56
CA SER A 117 -6.34 8.40 13.16
C SER A 117 -7.38 8.36 12.05
N PHE A 118 -8.63 8.04 12.37
CA PHE A 118 -9.73 8.19 11.43
C PHE A 118 -10.73 9.24 11.90
N LYS A 119 -11.39 9.89 10.93
CA LYS A 119 -12.56 10.77 11.14
C LYS A 119 -13.80 10.15 10.53
N MET A 120 -14.96 10.49 11.07
CA MET A 120 -16.23 10.19 10.42
C MET A 120 -16.38 11.04 9.15
N THR A 121 -17.04 10.49 8.14
CA THR A 121 -17.36 11.20 6.89
C THR A 121 -18.84 11.55 6.84
N GLU A 122 -19.24 12.33 5.83
CA GLU A 122 -20.65 12.64 5.55
C GLU A 122 -21.47 11.41 5.12
N GLN A 123 -20.80 10.31 4.77
CA GLN A 123 -21.44 9.04 4.40
C GLN A 123 -21.75 8.15 5.61
N ALA A 124 -21.54 8.64 6.83
CA ALA A 124 -21.87 7.92 8.06
C ALA A 124 -23.39 7.76 8.21
N GLY A 125 -23.85 6.50 8.36
CA GLY A 125 -25.25 6.22 8.64
C GLY A 125 -25.62 6.44 10.10
N ALA A 126 -26.92 6.33 10.42
CA ALA A 126 -27.42 6.52 11.79
C ALA A 126 -26.81 5.55 12.83
N ALA A 127 -26.34 4.38 12.40
CA ALA A 127 -25.72 3.37 13.26
C ALA A 127 -24.18 3.44 13.28
N ASP A 128 -23.58 4.44 12.64
CA ASP A 128 -22.14 4.62 12.56
C ASP A 128 -21.68 5.66 13.58
N ASN A 129 -20.72 5.28 14.42
CA ASN A 129 -20.14 6.16 15.43
C ASN A 129 -18.67 5.80 15.66
N ILE A 130 -17.95 6.73 16.30
CA ILE A 130 -16.51 6.61 16.52
C ILE A 130 -16.18 5.39 17.38
N THR A 131 -16.93 5.15 18.46
CA THR A 131 -16.67 4.04 19.40
C THR A 131 -16.75 2.67 18.71
N LYS A 132 -17.79 2.46 17.90
CA LYS A 132 -17.97 1.23 17.09
C LYS A 132 -16.76 0.97 16.19
N PHE A 133 -16.28 2.00 15.49
CA PHE A 133 -15.14 1.83 14.59
C PHE A 133 -13.80 1.70 15.33
N ASP A 134 -13.65 2.37 16.47
CA ASP A 134 -12.50 2.22 17.36
C ASP A 134 -12.37 0.77 17.85
N GLU A 135 -13.43 0.25 18.50
CA GLU A 135 -13.47 -1.11 19.01
C GLU A 135 -13.26 -2.14 17.90
N MET A 136 -13.87 -1.92 16.72
CA MET A 136 -13.70 -2.81 15.58
C MET A 136 -12.26 -2.80 15.04
N PHE A 137 -11.63 -1.63 14.93
CA PHE A 137 -10.25 -1.53 14.47
C PHE A 137 -9.29 -2.18 15.47
N VAL A 138 -9.38 -1.81 16.75
CA VAL A 138 -8.52 -2.35 17.81
C VAL A 138 -8.62 -3.88 17.87
N ARG A 139 -9.85 -4.42 17.87
CA ARG A 139 -10.05 -5.88 17.89
C ARG A 139 -9.40 -6.55 16.69
N ARG A 140 -9.61 -6.03 15.48
CA ARG A 140 -9.04 -6.60 14.25
C ARG A 140 -7.51 -6.52 14.26
N ALA A 141 -6.97 -5.36 14.60
CA ALA A 141 -5.53 -5.12 14.64
C ALA A 141 -4.82 -6.02 15.66
N THR A 142 -5.43 -6.23 16.84
CA THR A 142 -4.91 -7.10 17.89
C THR A 142 -4.94 -8.57 17.47
N GLN A 143 -5.99 -8.99 16.75
CA GLN A 143 -6.16 -10.37 16.29
C GLN A 143 -5.45 -10.66 14.95
N GLY A 144 -4.72 -9.69 14.38
CA GLY A 144 -4.11 -9.81 13.05
C GLY A 144 -5.14 -9.99 11.92
N GLN A 145 -6.40 -9.58 12.14
CA GLN A 145 -7.47 -9.70 11.15
C GLN A 145 -7.47 -8.50 10.21
N SER A 146 -7.62 -8.78 8.92
CA SER A 146 -7.78 -7.75 7.89
C SER A 146 -8.84 -8.18 6.87
N PHE A 147 -9.41 -7.20 6.16
CA PHE A 147 -10.34 -7.46 5.06
C PHE A 147 -9.64 -8.10 3.86
N HIS A 148 -8.40 -7.68 3.61
CA HIS A 148 -7.48 -8.31 2.67
C HIS A 148 -6.07 -8.27 3.25
N GLN A 149 -5.19 -9.15 2.79
CA GLN A 149 -3.79 -9.15 3.22
C GLN A 149 -3.16 -7.79 2.89
N PRO A 150 -2.70 -7.00 3.88
CA PRO A 150 -1.98 -5.77 3.60
C PRO A 150 -0.65 -6.09 2.91
N TYR A 151 -0.19 -5.13 2.11
CA TYR A 151 0.99 -5.28 1.28
C TYR A 151 1.77 -3.95 1.18
N LEU A 152 3.06 -4.06 0.86
CA LEU A 152 3.97 -2.91 0.80
C LEU A 152 4.16 -2.43 -0.64
N GLY A 153 3.20 -1.61 -1.06
CA GLY A 153 3.17 -0.95 -2.37
C GLY A 153 2.58 -1.81 -3.49
N CYS A 154 3.09 -3.03 -3.69
CA CYS A 154 2.55 -3.99 -4.66
C CYS A 154 2.06 -5.27 -3.96
N ARG A 155 0.99 -5.90 -4.49
CA ARG A 155 0.39 -7.13 -3.90
C ARG A 155 1.33 -8.33 -3.83
N GLU A 156 2.41 -8.31 -4.60
CA GLU A 156 3.49 -9.31 -4.56
C GLU A 156 4.24 -9.31 -3.23
N PHE A 157 4.10 -8.24 -2.43
CA PHE A 157 4.87 -8.02 -1.22
C PHE A 157 3.98 -7.98 0.04
N PRO A 158 3.72 -9.17 0.62
CA PRO A 158 3.34 -9.39 1.99
C PRO A 158 3.68 -8.30 2.99
N CYS A 159 2.79 -7.86 3.88
CA CYS A 159 3.29 -7.43 5.20
C CYS A 159 2.54 -8.05 6.36
N SER A 160 3.29 -8.31 7.43
CA SER A 160 2.74 -8.50 8.75
C SER A 160 2.45 -7.14 9.38
N PHE A 161 1.49 -7.11 10.30
CA PHE A 161 1.20 -5.93 11.08
C PHE A 161 0.78 -6.31 12.50
N GLN A 162 1.07 -5.43 13.45
CA GLN A 162 0.69 -5.59 14.85
C GLN A 162 0.28 -4.24 15.44
N LEU A 163 -0.78 -4.23 16.26
CA LEU A 163 -1.16 -3.06 17.04
C LEU A 163 -0.13 -2.81 18.15
N VAL A 164 0.39 -1.58 18.20
CA VAL A 164 1.30 -1.12 19.25
C VAL A 164 0.50 -0.31 20.26
N GLU A 165 0.36 -0.82 21.48
CA GLU A 165 -0.36 -0.12 22.55
C GLU A 165 0.46 0.99 23.19
N ASN A 166 1.75 0.73 23.42
CA ASN A 166 2.69 1.71 23.97
C ASN A 166 3.97 1.76 23.14
N ALA A 167 4.11 2.81 22.32
CA ALA A 167 5.27 3.00 21.46
C ALA A 167 6.58 3.28 22.23
N GLU A 168 6.51 3.66 23.52
CA GLU A 168 7.69 3.91 24.36
C GLU A 168 8.42 2.61 24.75
N ASN A 169 7.70 1.47 24.74
CA ASN A 169 8.28 0.16 25.05
C ASN A 169 8.92 -0.52 23.83
N GLU A 170 8.74 0.06 22.65
CA GLU A 170 9.22 -0.51 21.41
C GLU A 170 10.60 0.04 21.04
N ALA A 171 11.35 -0.70 20.21
CA ALA A 171 12.66 -0.25 19.74
C ALA A 171 12.58 1.16 19.08
N PRO A 172 13.56 2.05 19.29
CA PRO A 172 13.54 3.35 18.66
C PRO A 172 13.63 3.22 17.13
N PRO A 173 13.15 4.22 16.37
CA PRO A 173 13.46 4.30 14.94
C PRO A 173 14.97 4.41 14.71
N ILE A 174 15.39 4.21 13.46
CA ILE A 174 16.79 4.38 13.09
C ILE A 174 17.26 5.79 13.42
N ASP A 175 18.48 5.90 13.96
CA ASP A 175 19.13 7.18 14.22
C ASP A 175 19.79 7.70 12.93
N GLU A 176 18.94 8.04 11.96
CA GLU A 176 19.34 8.54 10.66
C GLU A 176 18.52 9.79 10.32
N THR A 177 19.21 10.90 10.07
CA THR A 177 18.61 12.09 9.49
C THR A 177 18.96 12.15 8.01
N ARG A 178 17.95 12.15 7.16
CA ARG A 178 18.12 12.15 5.70
C ARG A 178 17.03 12.98 5.03
N ASP A 179 17.43 13.77 4.04
CA ASP A 179 16.49 14.37 3.10
C ASP A 179 16.03 13.31 2.09
N LEU A 180 14.72 13.04 2.06
CA LEU A 180 14.10 12.06 1.17
C LEU A 180 13.69 12.67 -0.18
N GLY A 181 13.85 13.99 -0.33
CA GLY A 181 13.37 14.74 -1.47
C GLY A 181 11.85 14.73 -1.57
N TRP A 182 11.35 14.99 -2.78
CA TRP A 182 9.92 14.98 -3.06
C TRP A 182 9.36 13.56 -3.10
N MET A 183 8.32 13.33 -2.31
CA MET A 183 7.62 12.06 -2.25
C MET A 183 6.13 12.25 -2.51
N LEU A 184 5.50 11.22 -3.08
CA LEU A 184 4.05 11.17 -3.19
C LEU A 184 3.45 11.23 -1.78
N TYR A 185 2.63 12.25 -1.53
CA TYR A 185 1.88 12.37 -0.29
C TYR A 185 0.67 11.42 -0.33
N ASP A 186 -0.33 11.75 -1.14
CA ASP A 186 -1.49 10.93 -1.41
C ASP A 186 -2.08 11.27 -2.78
N MET A 187 -2.98 10.42 -3.26
CA MET A 187 -3.79 10.72 -4.43
C MET A 187 -4.98 11.59 -4.01
N ASP A 188 -5.28 12.62 -4.79
CA ASP A 188 -6.48 13.43 -4.59
C ASP A 188 -7.69 12.77 -5.29
N TYR A 189 -8.79 12.68 -4.56
CA TYR A 189 -10.04 12.05 -4.98
C TYR A 189 -11.26 12.99 -4.84
N SER A 190 -11.03 14.30 -4.61
CA SER A 190 -12.10 15.31 -4.54
C SER A 190 -12.91 15.43 -5.83
#